data_AF-A0AAV6YLY5-F1
#
_entry.id   AF-A0AAV6YLY5-F1
#
_cell.length_a   1.000
_cell.length_b   1.000
_cell.length_c   1.000
_cell.angle_alpha   90.00
_cell.angle_beta   90.00
_cell.angle_gamma   90.00
#
_symmetry.space_group_name_H-M   'P 1'
#
loop_
_entity.id
_entity.type
_entity.pdbx_description
1 polymer ?
#
loop_
_entity_poly.entity_id
_entity_poly.type
_entity_poly.pdbx_seq_one_letter_code
_entity_poly.pdbx_strand_id
1 'polypeptide(L)'
;MERPDPHPLDRFHRAVRSHESVGKLEDLRSQVYFDWEDDPEDRSYSPSDALRYCVIHNHVPYARYLLSHFPEESIKVPGLRHLQCPRYALHLGLAITHNRREILTAIIEASQRILHLRPYINMETYFYPVDGRTPLHLACELLRSDLFLILLRYGAKPRPDLLGKTPADVVLTKLWSSKDNMKRKIQCLDYLLLFAPPGTLQMRRSLKEHSEYWRTLLGEDLYTFLIGETPAPLALLSMKKVLQQLAPDNLLISIQRLPIPQNLKNMFSFGD
;
A
#
# COMPACT_ATOMS: atom_id res chain seq x y z
N MET A 1 34.64 21.12 -26.66
CA MET A 1 33.93 19.82 -26.61
C MET A 1 32.63 20.05 -25.86
N GLU A 2 31.56 20.35 -26.61
CA GLU A 2 30.20 20.30 -26.07
C GLU A 2 29.91 18.85 -25.66
N ARG A 3 29.42 18.65 -24.44
CA ARG A 3 28.95 17.32 -24.04
C ARG A 3 27.76 16.99 -24.95
N PRO A 4 27.66 15.76 -25.47
CA PRO A 4 26.52 15.37 -26.30
C PRO A 4 25.25 15.67 -25.51
N ASP A 5 24.31 16.29 -26.22
CA ASP A 5 23.08 16.75 -25.63
C ASP A 5 22.36 15.53 -25.04
N PRO A 6 22.10 15.51 -23.73
CA PRO A 6 21.66 14.31 -23.03
C PRO A 6 20.35 13.82 -23.61
N HIS A 7 20.23 12.49 -23.72
CA HIS A 7 19.07 11.82 -24.31
C HIS A 7 17.79 12.42 -23.71
N PRO A 8 16.78 12.73 -24.53
CA PRO A 8 15.42 13.09 -24.11
C PRO A 8 14.90 12.48 -22.81
N LEU A 9 14.95 11.14 -22.72
CA LEU A 9 14.54 10.37 -21.54
C LEU A 9 15.30 10.79 -20.26
N ASP A 10 16.58 11.12 -20.43
CA ASP A 10 17.48 11.54 -19.35
C ASP A 10 17.20 12.99 -18.91
N ARG A 11 16.62 13.83 -19.78
CA ARG A 11 16.23 15.21 -19.44
C ARG A 11 15.02 15.25 -18.52
N PHE A 12 13.94 14.56 -18.90
CA PHE A 12 12.73 14.50 -18.08
C PHE A 12 13.02 13.88 -16.71
N HIS A 13 13.74 12.75 -16.70
CA HIS A 13 14.11 12.09 -15.45
C HIS A 13 14.93 13.00 -14.51
N ARG A 14 15.93 13.72 -15.03
CA ARG A 14 16.71 14.67 -14.23
C ARG A 14 15.88 15.86 -13.77
N ALA A 15 14.94 16.34 -14.57
CA ALA A 15 14.04 17.42 -14.19
C ALA A 15 13.13 17.01 -13.02
N VAL A 16 12.54 15.81 -13.07
CA VAL A 16 11.74 15.27 -11.96
C VAL A 16 12.61 15.10 -10.71
N ARG A 17 13.81 14.54 -10.85
CA ARG A 17 14.75 14.39 -9.73
C ARG A 17 15.18 15.74 -9.12
N SER A 18 15.26 16.79 -9.94
CA SER A 18 15.65 18.13 -9.51
C SER A 18 14.48 18.96 -8.99
N HIS A 19 13.29 18.38 -8.86
CA HIS A 19 12.08 19.05 -8.37
C HIS A 19 11.70 20.31 -9.16
N GLU A 20 11.83 20.23 -10.48
CA GLU A 20 11.46 21.30 -11.39
C GLU A 20 9.95 21.61 -11.36
N SER A 21 9.58 22.81 -11.85
CA SER A 21 8.17 23.22 -11.88
C SER A 21 7.29 22.29 -12.72
N VAL A 22 6.01 22.15 -12.34
CA VAL A 22 5.03 21.34 -13.06
C VAL A 22 4.94 21.72 -14.54
N GLY A 23 4.96 23.02 -14.88
CA GLY A 23 4.91 23.48 -16.27
C GLY A 23 6.09 22.95 -17.09
N LYS A 24 7.31 23.12 -16.59
CA LYS A 24 8.53 22.61 -17.24
C LYS A 24 8.52 21.09 -17.39
N LEU A 25 7.97 20.38 -16.40
CA LEU A 25 7.86 18.92 -16.46
C LEU A 25 6.84 18.46 -17.50
N GLU A 26 5.72 19.16 -17.65
CA GLU A 26 4.73 18.86 -18.69
C GLU A 26 5.25 19.17 -20.09
N ASP A 27 6.00 20.27 -20.26
CA ASP A 27 6.68 20.59 -21.52
C ASP A 27 7.63 19.45 -21.93
N LEU A 28 8.41 18.93 -20.98
CA LEU A 28 9.32 17.81 -21.21
C LEU A 28 8.60 16.47 -21.38
N ARG A 29 7.49 16.23 -20.66
CA ARG A 29 6.71 14.99 -20.74
C ARG A 29 6.00 14.84 -22.08
N SER A 30 5.44 15.94 -22.58
CA SER A 30 4.67 16.00 -23.84
C SER A 30 5.53 16.18 -25.08
N GLN A 31 6.83 16.48 -24.90
CA GLN A 31 7.78 16.53 -26.00
C GLN A 31 7.85 15.15 -26.68
N VAL A 32 7.44 15.10 -27.95
CA VAL A 32 7.54 13.91 -28.80
C VAL A 32 8.95 13.82 -29.34
N TYR A 33 9.63 12.72 -29.07
CA TYR A 33 10.96 12.45 -29.62
C TYR A 33 10.85 11.53 -30.83
N PHE A 34 11.57 11.88 -31.88
CA PHE A 34 11.58 11.09 -33.10
C PHE A 34 12.71 10.08 -33.00
N ASP A 35 12.38 8.84 -32.67
CA ASP A 35 13.24 7.69 -32.89
C ASP A 35 12.65 6.83 -34.02
N TRP A 36 13.51 6.40 -34.94
CA TRP A 36 13.12 5.60 -36.11
C TRP A 36 12.87 4.13 -35.72
N GLU A 37 13.34 3.72 -34.55
CA GLU A 37 13.22 2.34 -34.03
C GLU A 37 12.04 2.15 -33.06
N ASP A 38 11.47 3.24 -32.52
CA ASP A 38 10.40 3.18 -31.51
C ASP A 38 8.99 3.30 -32.12
N ASP A 39 8.06 2.55 -31.54
CA ASP A 39 6.62 2.67 -31.80
C ASP A 39 6.19 4.13 -31.54
N PRO A 40 5.39 4.78 -32.41
CA PRO A 40 4.92 6.16 -32.21
C PRO A 40 4.34 6.47 -30.83
N GLU A 41 3.85 5.46 -30.10
CA GLU A 41 3.32 5.60 -28.73
C GLU A 41 4.38 5.68 -27.61
N ASP A 42 5.63 5.28 -27.86
CA ASP A 42 6.75 5.34 -26.90
C ASP A 42 7.59 6.63 -27.01
N ARG A 43 7.19 7.52 -27.93
CA ARG A 43 7.89 8.78 -28.21
C ARG A 43 7.71 9.86 -27.14
N SER A 44 6.88 9.61 -26.13
CA SER A 44 6.64 10.55 -25.03
C SER A 44 6.32 9.82 -23.74
N TYR A 45 6.55 10.47 -22.60
CA TYR A 45 6.25 9.88 -21.30
C TYR A 45 4.74 9.89 -21.04
N SER A 46 4.17 8.71 -20.75
CA SER A 46 2.78 8.66 -20.31
C SER A 46 2.63 9.29 -18.91
N PRO A 47 1.42 9.75 -18.53
CA PRO A 47 1.16 10.19 -17.16
C PRO A 47 1.48 9.11 -16.10
N SER A 48 1.41 7.82 -16.46
CA SER A 48 1.80 6.72 -15.58
C SER A 48 3.31 6.63 -15.38
N ASP A 49 4.09 6.77 -16.46
CA ASP A 49 5.56 6.81 -16.39
C ASP A 49 6.02 8.00 -15.56
N ALA A 50 5.44 9.17 -15.82
CA ALA A 50 5.70 10.38 -15.05
C ALA A 50 5.37 10.18 -13.56
N LEU A 51 4.24 9.56 -13.22
CA LEU A 51 3.87 9.28 -11.84
C LEU A 51 4.86 8.32 -11.17
N ARG A 52 5.34 7.29 -11.88
CA ARG A 52 6.38 6.39 -11.37
C ARG A 52 7.63 7.17 -10.94
N TYR A 53 8.12 8.09 -11.78
CA TYR A 53 9.27 8.92 -11.42
C TYR A 53 8.97 9.89 -10.28
N CYS A 54 7.75 10.44 -10.21
CA CYS A 54 7.33 11.25 -9.07
C CYS A 54 7.40 10.47 -7.76
N VAL A 55 6.97 9.20 -7.75
CA VAL A 55 7.04 8.34 -6.57
C VAL A 55 8.50 8.08 -6.18
N ILE A 56 9.35 7.69 -7.13
CA ILE A 56 10.77 7.40 -6.87
C ILE A 56 11.47 8.63 -6.26
N HIS A 57 11.25 9.82 -6.84
CA HIS A 57 11.91 11.06 -6.43
C HIS A 57 11.12 11.91 -5.42
N ASN A 58 9.98 11.42 -4.91
CA ASN A 58 9.11 12.15 -3.99
C ASN A 58 8.59 13.51 -4.51
N HIS A 59 8.34 13.63 -5.81
CA HIS A 59 7.86 14.87 -6.40
C HIS A 59 6.36 15.07 -6.18
N VAL A 60 5.96 15.36 -4.93
CA VAL A 60 4.55 15.49 -4.51
C VAL A 60 3.72 16.47 -5.37
N PRO A 61 4.20 17.69 -5.71
CA PRO A 61 3.39 18.63 -6.49
C PRO A 61 3.00 18.08 -7.86
N TYR A 62 3.96 17.48 -8.56
CA TYR A 62 3.74 16.91 -9.88
C TYR A 62 2.91 15.62 -9.82
N ALA A 63 3.11 14.76 -8.82
CA ALA A 63 2.24 13.61 -8.60
C ALA A 63 0.77 14.03 -8.43
N ARG A 64 0.50 15.08 -7.62
CA ARG A 64 -0.86 15.60 -7.44
C ARG A 64 -1.43 16.21 -8.72
N TYR A 65 -0.60 16.91 -9.49
CA TYR A 65 -0.99 17.44 -10.79
C TYR A 65 -1.43 16.32 -11.74
N LEU A 66 -0.59 15.29 -11.90
CA LEU A 66 -0.88 14.13 -12.76
C LEU A 66 -2.17 13.42 -12.31
N LEU A 67 -2.32 13.14 -11.02
CA LEU A 67 -3.49 12.45 -10.46
C LEU A 67 -4.78 13.28 -10.48
N SER A 68 -4.70 14.60 -10.67
CA SER A 68 -5.88 15.48 -10.81
C SER A 68 -6.27 15.70 -12.26
N HIS A 69 -5.31 15.80 -13.18
CA HIS A 69 -5.55 16.09 -14.60
C HIS A 69 -5.66 14.84 -15.47
N PHE A 70 -5.01 13.74 -15.07
CA PHE A 70 -4.94 12.47 -15.81
C PHE A 70 -5.16 11.24 -14.89
N PRO A 71 -6.23 11.19 -14.08
CA PRO A 71 -6.37 10.19 -13.02
C PRO A 71 -6.38 8.74 -13.54
N GLU A 72 -6.99 8.48 -14.70
CA GLU A 72 -7.04 7.14 -15.27
C GLU A 72 -5.70 6.75 -15.90
N GLU A 73 -5.11 7.65 -16.68
CA GLU A 73 -3.85 7.44 -17.38
C GLU A 73 -2.68 7.29 -16.42
N SER A 74 -2.68 8.05 -15.31
CA SER A 74 -1.64 7.98 -14.29
C SER A 74 -1.62 6.66 -13.53
N ILE A 75 -2.77 5.99 -13.37
CA ILE A 75 -2.90 4.76 -12.58
C ILE A 75 -2.68 3.48 -13.43
N LYS A 76 -2.62 3.60 -14.77
CA LYS A 76 -2.30 2.49 -15.68
C LYS A 76 -0.91 1.91 -15.42
N VAL A 77 -0.67 0.65 -15.74
CA VAL A 77 0.69 0.09 -15.63
C VAL A 77 1.56 0.69 -16.74
N PRO A 78 2.69 1.35 -16.41
CA PRO A 78 3.59 1.95 -17.39
C PRO A 78 4.26 0.90 -18.28
N GLY A 79 4.50 1.23 -19.55
CA GLY A 79 5.28 0.41 -20.50
C GLY A 79 4.69 -0.93 -20.93
N LEU A 80 3.42 -1.23 -20.61
CA LEU A 80 2.78 -2.51 -20.92
C LEU A 80 1.48 -2.32 -21.72
N ARG A 81 1.54 -1.55 -22.82
CA ARG A 81 0.38 -1.30 -23.70
C ARG A 81 -0.08 -2.55 -24.47
N HIS A 82 0.80 -3.53 -24.68
CA HIS A 82 0.54 -4.72 -25.50
C HIS A 82 0.23 -6.01 -24.73
N LEU A 83 0.40 -6.02 -23.40
CA LEU A 83 0.08 -7.18 -22.58
C LEU A 83 -1.32 -7.00 -21.99
N GLN A 84 -2.25 -7.89 -22.37
CA GLN A 84 -3.56 -8.08 -21.73
C GLN A 84 -3.40 -8.68 -20.32
N CYS A 85 -2.49 -8.12 -19.50
CA CYS A 85 -2.21 -8.60 -18.15
C CYS A 85 -2.77 -7.63 -17.11
N PRO A 86 -3.34 -8.16 -16.02
CA PRO A 86 -4.30 -7.44 -15.21
C PRO A 86 -3.63 -6.33 -14.40
N ARG A 87 -4.33 -5.19 -14.38
CA ARG A 87 -4.16 -3.98 -13.56
C ARG A 87 -3.41 -4.19 -12.22
N TYR A 88 -2.08 -4.20 -12.23
CA TYR A 88 -1.26 -4.22 -11.02
C TYR A 88 -1.28 -2.85 -10.31
N ALA A 89 -1.24 -2.88 -8.98
CA ALA A 89 -1.09 -1.71 -8.12
C ALA A 89 0.37 -1.21 -8.07
N LEU A 90 1.01 -1.00 -9.23
CA LEU A 90 2.43 -0.66 -9.31
C LEU A 90 2.78 0.59 -8.50
N HIS A 91 2.05 1.70 -8.70
CA HIS A 91 2.38 2.97 -8.04
C HIS A 91 2.16 2.90 -6.53
N LEU A 92 1.16 2.13 -6.05
CA LEU A 92 1.01 1.87 -4.62
C LEU A 92 2.20 1.08 -4.09
N GLY A 93 2.62 0.03 -4.79
CA GLY A 93 3.79 -0.74 -4.42
C GLY A 93 5.04 0.13 -4.31
N LEU A 94 5.32 0.94 -5.32
CA LEU A 94 6.46 1.87 -5.33
C LEU A 94 6.38 2.88 -4.18
N ALA A 95 5.19 3.45 -3.94
CA ALA A 95 5.00 4.41 -2.87
C ALA A 95 5.25 3.77 -1.49
N ILE A 96 4.92 2.50 -1.32
CA ILE A 96 5.21 1.75 -0.08
C ILE A 96 6.70 1.46 0.05
N THR A 97 7.33 0.95 -1.01
CA THR A 97 8.76 0.65 -1.04
C THR A 97 9.62 1.88 -0.72
N HIS A 98 9.27 3.03 -1.30
CA HIS A 98 10.00 4.30 -1.10
C HIS A 98 9.48 5.15 0.06
N ASN A 99 8.54 4.64 0.87
CA ASN A 99 7.95 5.33 2.00
C ASN A 99 7.33 6.73 1.66
N ARG A 100 6.58 6.82 0.56
CA ARG A 100 5.98 8.04 0.02
C ARG A 100 4.54 8.21 0.49
N ARG A 101 4.37 8.60 1.76
CA ARG A 101 3.06 8.71 2.42
C ARG A 101 2.07 9.61 1.68
N GLU A 102 2.50 10.80 1.29
CA GLU A 102 1.66 11.82 0.66
C GLU A 102 1.23 11.40 -0.74
N ILE A 103 2.16 10.81 -1.50
CA ILE A 103 1.88 10.32 -2.86
C ILE A 103 0.99 9.07 -2.80
N LEU A 104 1.25 8.13 -1.87
CA LEU A 104 0.39 6.97 -1.63
C LEU A 104 -1.06 7.42 -1.39
N THR A 105 -1.24 8.39 -0.50
CA THR A 105 -2.55 8.95 -0.16
C THR A 105 -3.22 9.56 -1.40
N ALA A 106 -2.48 10.37 -2.16
CA ALA A 106 -2.99 11.00 -3.38
C ALA A 106 -3.42 9.97 -4.44
N ILE A 107 -2.65 8.89 -4.63
CA ILE A 107 -2.99 7.82 -5.58
C ILE A 107 -4.30 7.14 -5.16
N ILE A 108 -4.43 6.79 -3.88
CA ILE A 108 -5.62 6.13 -3.37
C ILE A 108 -6.85 7.03 -3.53
N GLU A 109 -6.75 8.30 -3.14
CA GLU A 109 -7.85 9.26 -3.28
C GLU A 109 -8.28 9.44 -4.74
N ALA A 110 -7.32 9.56 -5.67
CA ALA A 110 -7.63 9.64 -7.10
C ALA A 110 -8.34 8.38 -7.60
N SER A 111 -7.89 7.19 -7.16
CA SER A 111 -8.52 5.92 -7.51
C SER A 111 -9.94 5.77 -6.94
N GLN A 112 -10.23 6.38 -5.80
CA GLN A 112 -11.53 6.28 -5.13
C GLN A 112 -12.61 7.17 -5.76
N ARG A 113 -12.20 8.30 -6.36
CA ARG A 113 -13.10 9.21 -7.09
C ARG A 113 -13.72 8.54 -8.31
N ILE A 114 -13.04 7.56 -8.92
CA ILE A 114 -13.47 6.88 -10.13
C ILE A 114 -13.93 5.46 -9.80
N LEU A 115 -15.22 5.16 -10.01
CA LEU A 115 -15.86 3.93 -9.56
C LEU A 115 -15.10 2.65 -9.98
N HIS A 116 -14.68 2.58 -11.24
CA HIS A 116 -14.02 1.39 -11.80
C HIS A 116 -12.54 1.26 -11.38
N LEU A 117 -11.95 2.29 -10.75
CA LEU A 117 -10.60 2.28 -10.19
C LEU A 117 -10.59 2.00 -8.68
N ARG A 118 -11.73 2.04 -7.98
CA ARG A 118 -11.81 1.68 -6.55
C ARG A 118 -11.18 0.32 -6.19
N PRO A 119 -11.27 -0.74 -7.03
CA PRO A 119 -10.60 -2.00 -6.74
C PRO A 119 -9.07 -1.93 -6.70
N TYR A 120 -8.45 -0.85 -7.24
CA TYR A 120 -7.00 -0.69 -7.38
C TYR A 120 -6.22 -0.87 -6.08
N ILE A 121 -6.76 -0.39 -4.94
CA ILE A 121 -6.13 -0.55 -3.62
C ILE A 121 -5.94 -2.02 -3.20
N ASN A 122 -6.75 -2.91 -3.76
CA ASN A 122 -6.76 -4.35 -3.47
C ASN A 122 -6.14 -5.20 -4.58
N MET A 123 -5.65 -4.57 -5.65
CA MET A 123 -4.96 -5.26 -6.73
C MET A 123 -3.59 -5.75 -6.28
N GLU A 124 -3.01 -6.65 -7.06
CA GLU A 124 -1.72 -7.26 -6.77
C GLU A 124 -0.59 -6.29 -7.11
N THR A 125 0.51 -6.38 -6.37
CA THR A 125 1.71 -5.59 -6.63
C THR A 125 2.54 -6.23 -7.73
N TYR A 126 3.17 -5.40 -8.55
CA TYR A 126 4.04 -5.88 -9.63
C TYR A 126 5.32 -6.56 -9.13
N PHE A 127 5.76 -6.29 -7.90
CA PHE A 127 7.02 -6.85 -7.37
C PHE A 127 6.97 -8.37 -7.15
N TYR A 128 5.77 -8.93 -6.97
CA TYR A 128 5.55 -10.34 -6.69
C TYR A 128 4.34 -10.87 -7.46
N PRO A 129 4.38 -10.87 -8.80
CA PRO A 129 3.21 -11.15 -9.63
C PRO A 129 2.77 -12.61 -9.53
N VAL A 130 3.69 -13.52 -9.19
CA VAL A 130 3.41 -14.95 -9.02
C VAL A 130 2.79 -15.26 -7.65
N ASP A 131 3.07 -14.43 -6.64
CA ASP A 131 2.59 -14.66 -5.28
C ASP A 131 1.20 -14.03 -5.05
N GLY A 132 0.77 -13.10 -5.91
CA GLY A 132 -0.50 -12.38 -5.77
C GLY A 132 -0.58 -11.49 -4.54
N ARG A 133 0.56 -10.96 -4.09
CA ARG A 133 0.64 -10.08 -2.93
C ARG A 133 0.02 -8.71 -3.22
N THR A 134 -0.86 -8.27 -2.34
CA THR A 134 -1.45 -6.92 -2.38
C THR A 134 -0.51 -5.86 -1.77
N PRO A 135 -0.76 -4.55 -2.00
CA PRO A 135 -0.06 -3.46 -1.30
C PRO A 135 -0.01 -3.64 0.21
N LEU A 136 -1.07 -4.22 0.81
CA LEU A 136 -1.12 -4.47 2.25
C LEU A 136 -0.10 -5.53 2.71
N HIS A 137 0.14 -6.58 1.91
CA HIS A 137 1.21 -7.55 2.21
C HIS A 137 2.59 -6.87 2.19
N LEU A 138 2.85 -6.05 1.18
CA LEU A 138 4.12 -5.34 1.04
C LEU A 138 4.35 -4.37 2.21
N ALA A 139 3.33 -3.64 2.64
CA ALA A 139 3.42 -2.74 3.79
C ALA A 139 3.75 -3.51 5.09
N CYS A 140 3.19 -4.71 5.26
CA CYS A 140 3.48 -5.59 6.39
C CYS A 140 4.91 -6.16 6.33
N GLU A 141 5.36 -6.57 5.15
CA GLU A 141 6.71 -7.09 4.93
C GLU A 141 7.79 -6.05 5.22
N LEU A 142 7.55 -4.80 4.83
CA LEU A 142 8.44 -3.67 5.06
C LEU A 142 8.23 -2.99 6.42
N LEU A 143 7.30 -3.47 7.25
CA LEU A 143 6.96 -2.92 8.56
C LEU A 143 6.66 -1.41 8.53
N ARG A 144 6.00 -0.94 7.47
CA ARG A 144 5.62 0.47 7.30
C ARG A 144 4.29 0.75 7.99
N SER A 145 4.36 1.01 9.31
CA SER A 145 3.18 1.20 10.17
C SER A 145 2.17 2.18 9.57
N ASP A 146 2.68 3.34 9.16
CA ASP A 146 1.81 4.45 8.77
C ASP A 146 1.13 4.17 7.42
N LEU A 147 1.82 3.45 6.53
CA LEU A 147 1.32 3.14 5.19
C LEU A 147 0.32 1.99 5.19
N PHE A 148 0.54 0.94 6.00
CA PHE A 148 -0.47 -0.12 6.13
C PHE A 148 -1.78 0.44 6.72
N LEU A 149 -1.70 1.38 7.65
CA LEU A 149 -2.87 2.04 8.24
C LEU A 149 -3.62 2.90 7.22
N ILE A 150 -2.89 3.67 6.40
CA ILE A 150 -3.47 4.40 5.28
C ILE A 150 -4.24 3.43 4.37
N LEU A 151 -3.63 2.30 4.01
CA LEU A 151 -4.29 1.30 3.17
C LEU A 151 -5.57 0.77 3.82
N LEU A 152 -5.53 0.35 5.09
CA LEU A 152 -6.70 -0.15 5.81
C LEU A 152 -7.82 0.90 5.91
N ARG A 153 -7.46 2.16 6.20
CA ARG A 153 -8.40 3.29 6.25
C ARG A 153 -9.18 3.45 4.95
N TYR A 154 -8.49 3.36 3.83
CA TYR A 154 -9.10 3.50 2.51
C TYR A 154 -9.73 2.19 1.97
N GLY A 155 -9.89 1.17 2.81
CA GLY A 155 -10.61 -0.05 2.47
C GLY A 155 -9.77 -1.15 1.83
N ALA A 156 -8.45 -1.16 2.07
CA ALA A 156 -7.63 -2.33 1.75
C ALA A 156 -8.09 -3.54 2.56
N LYS A 157 -8.30 -4.66 1.88
CA LYS A 157 -8.76 -5.91 2.46
C LYS A 157 -7.56 -6.79 2.79
N PRO A 158 -7.43 -7.27 4.04
CA PRO A 158 -6.43 -8.28 4.41
C PRO A 158 -6.82 -9.68 3.92
N ARG A 159 -6.95 -9.82 2.59
CA ARG A 159 -7.18 -11.10 1.91
C ARG A 159 -5.88 -11.90 1.81
N PRO A 160 -5.95 -13.24 1.73
CA PRO A 160 -4.76 -14.05 1.42
C PRO A 160 -4.23 -13.75 0.00
N ASP A 161 -2.92 -13.95 -0.15
CA ASP A 161 -2.22 -14.02 -1.43
C ASP A 161 -2.47 -15.38 -2.15
N LEU A 162 -1.86 -15.62 -3.32
CA LEU A 162 -2.05 -16.87 -4.08
C LEU A 162 -1.45 -18.09 -3.38
N LEU A 163 -0.54 -17.89 -2.42
CA LEU A 163 0.03 -18.94 -1.58
C LEU A 163 -0.81 -19.17 -0.31
N GLY A 164 -1.94 -18.47 -0.17
CA GLY A 164 -2.81 -18.56 0.99
C GLY A 164 -2.28 -17.81 2.23
N LYS A 165 -1.18 -17.05 2.11
CA LYS A 165 -0.64 -16.25 3.21
C LYS A 165 -1.41 -14.95 3.31
N THR A 166 -1.90 -14.64 4.50
CA THR A 166 -2.52 -13.36 4.80
C THR A 166 -1.48 -12.31 5.18
N PRO A 167 -1.81 -11.01 5.18
CA PRO A 167 -0.90 -10.00 5.72
C PRO A 167 -0.54 -10.26 7.19
N ALA A 168 -1.44 -10.88 7.97
CA ALA A 168 -1.16 -11.30 9.34
C ALA A 168 -0.10 -12.42 9.40
N ASP A 169 -0.13 -13.37 8.46
CA ASP A 169 0.92 -14.39 8.33
C ASP A 169 2.29 -13.77 8.03
N VAL A 170 2.33 -12.71 7.20
CA VAL A 170 3.57 -11.97 6.92
C VAL A 170 4.11 -11.32 8.20
N VAL A 171 3.27 -10.66 9.01
CA VAL A 171 3.70 -10.07 10.28
C VAL A 171 4.18 -11.12 11.27
N LEU A 172 3.47 -12.24 11.41
CA LEU A 172 3.88 -13.36 12.27
C LEU A 172 5.24 -13.94 11.83
N THR A 173 5.47 -14.11 10.53
CA THR A 173 6.78 -14.53 10.01
C THR A 173 7.89 -13.54 10.40
N LYS A 174 7.59 -12.24 10.43
CA LYS A 174 8.55 -11.19 10.81
C LYS A 174 8.78 -11.08 12.32
N LEU A 175 7.78 -11.43 13.12
CA LEU A 175 7.92 -11.59 14.58
C LEU A 175 8.84 -12.78 14.89
N TRP A 176 8.69 -13.87 14.15
CA TRP A 176 9.54 -15.06 14.31
C TRP A 176 11.00 -14.83 13.90
N SER A 177 11.23 -14.14 12.78
CA SER A 177 12.56 -14.00 12.18
C SER A 177 13.41 -12.85 12.74
N SER A 178 12.84 -11.87 13.44
CA SER A 178 13.60 -10.73 14.00
C SER A 178 12.98 -10.24 15.31
N LYS A 179 13.84 -9.96 16.30
CA LYS A 179 13.45 -9.40 17.62
C LYS A 179 13.32 -7.87 17.64
N ASP A 180 13.52 -7.20 16.51
CA ASP A 180 13.46 -5.74 16.45
C ASP A 180 12.01 -5.25 16.37
N ASN A 181 11.74 -4.11 17.01
CA ASN A 181 10.44 -3.43 16.95
C ASN A 181 9.24 -4.33 17.27
N MET A 182 9.39 -5.31 18.18
CA MET A 182 8.34 -6.30 18.49
C MET A 182 7.00 -5.65 18.87
N LYS A 183 7.04 -4.60 19.69
CA LYS A 183 5.84 -3.86 20.07
C LYS A 183 5.08 -3.33 18.85
N ARG A 184 5.78 -2.75 17.87
CA ARG A 184 5.17 -2.26 16.62
C ARG A 184 4.62 -3.41 15.78
N LYS A 185 5.35 -4.53 15.67
CA LYS A 185 4.89 -5.72 14.94
C LYS A 185 3.63 -6.33 15.55
N ILE A 186 3.57 -6.45 16.88
CA ILE A 186 2.37 -6.91 17.62
C ILE A 186 1.22 -5.93 17.39
N GLN A 187 1.47 -4.63 17.48
CA GLN A 187 0.45 -3.63 17.20
C GLN A 187 -0.08 -3.74 15.76
N CYS A 188 0.79 -3.92 14.76
CA CYS A 188 0.38 -4.18 13.37
C CYS A 188 -0.51 -5.42 13.27
N LEU A 189 -0.18 -6.49 13.99
CA LEU A 189 -1.00 -7.70 14.05
C LEU A 189 -2.39 -7.40 14.62
N ASP A 190 -2.49 -6.69 15.74
CA ASP A 190 -3.78 -6.31 16.35
C ASP A 190 -4.66 -5.52 15.37
N TYR A 191 -4.07 -4.55 14.66
CA TYR A 191 -4.77 -3.81 13.61
C TYR A 191 -5.26 -4.73 12.49
N LEU A 192 -4.41 -5.61 11.97
CA LEU A 192 -4.82 -6.53 10.91
C LEU A 192 -5.97 -7.42 11.36
N LEU A 193 -5.95 -7.90 12.60
CA LEU A 193 -7.01 -8.75 13.15
C LEU A 193 -8.36 -8.03 13.23
N LEU A 194 -8.38 -6.71 13.40
CA LEU A 194 -9.60 -5.88 13.33
C LEU A 194 -10.21 -5.85 11.93
N PHE A 195 -9.42 -5.96 10.87
CA PHE A 195 -9.94 -5.93 9.49
C PHE A 195 -9.95 -7.32 8.82
N ALA A 196 -9.31 -8.32 9.44
CA ALA A 196 -9.17 -9.66 8.91
C ALA A 196 -10.51 -10.39 8.79
N PRO A 197 -10.77 -11.07 7.66
CA PRO A 197 -11.88 -12.03 7.60
C PRO A 197 -11.60 -13.18 8.58
N PRO A 198 -12.64 -13.78 9.16
CA PRO A 198 -12.47 -14.97 9.97
C PRO A 198 -11.94 -16.12 9.11
N GLY A 199 -10.95 -16.87 9.62
CA GLY A 199 -10.78 -18.26 9.21
C GLY A 199 -9.65 -18.65 8.26
N THR A 200 -8.56 -17.90 8.07
CA THR A 200 -7.36 -18.48 7.42
C THR A 200 -6.08 -17.81 7.91
N LEU A 201 -5.28 -18.55 8.67
CA LEU A 201 -3.94 -18.15 9.13
C LEU A 201 -3.05 -19.36 8.87
N GLN A 202 -2.19 -19.30 7.85
CA GLN A 202 -1.26 -20.38 7.52
C GLN A 202 -0.28 -20.64 8.68
N MET A 203 0.08 -19.59 9.42
CA MET A 203 0.97 -19.66 10.57
C MET A 203 0.41 -20.47 11.75
N ARG A 204 -0.86 -20.90 11.74
CA ARG A 204 -1.46 -21.71 12.82
C ARG A 204 -0.64 -22.93 13.19
N ARG A 205 -0.06 -23.63 12.21
CA ARG A 205 0.78 -24.80 12.48
C ARG A 205 2.06 -24.43 13.24
N SER A 206 2.76 -23.41 12.76
CA SER A 206 3.99 -22.89 13.38
C SER A 206 3.74 -22.35 14.80
N LEU A 207 2.58 -21.70 15.01
CA LEU A 207 2.13 -21.24 16.33
C LEU A 207 1.96 -22.40 17.33
N LYS A 208 1.43 -23.55 16.89
CA LYS A 208 1.27 -24.74 17.73
C LYS A 208 2.59 -25.44 18.01
N GLU A 209 3.46 -25.54 17.00
CA GLU A 209 4.77 -26.20 17.14
C GLU A 209 5.70 -25.49 18.15
N HIS A 210 5.52 -24.17 18.35
CA HIS A 210 6.36 -23.36 19.25
C HIS A 210 5.52 -22.59 20.29
N SER A 211 4.60 -23.30 20.95
CA SER A 211 3.60 -22.72 21.87
C SER A 211 4.18 -21.81 22.96
N GLU A 212 5.22 -22.25 23.67
CA GLU A 212 5.86 -21.51 24.78
C GLU A 212 6.33 -20.10 24.34
N TYR A 213 6.99 -20.03 23.19
CA TYR A 213 7.49 -18.77 22.64
C TYR A 213 6.34 -17.82 22.31
N TRP A 214 5.33 -18.32 21.60
CA TRP A 214 4.21 -17.49 21.13
C TRP A 214 3.29 -17.06 22.26
N ARG A 215 3.07 -17.92 23.26
CA ARG A 215 2.33 -17.56 24.50
C ARG A 215 3.03 -16.43 25.25
N THR A 216 4.35 -16.53 25.41
CA THR A 216 5.15 -15.48 26.06
C THR A 216 5.10 -14.16 25.28
N LEU A 217 5.13 -14.22 23.95
CA LEU A 217 5.21 -13.03 23.10
C LEU A 217 3.85 -12.33 22.90
N LEU A 218 2.79 -13.10 22.65
CA LEU A 218 1.47 -12.60 22.27
C LEU A 218 0.51 -12.51 23.47
N GLY A 219 0.82 -13.21 24.56
CA GLY A 219 -0.12 -13.46 25.64
C GLY A 219 -1.10 -14.59 25.30
N GLU A 220 -1.67 -15.18 26.35
CA GLU A 220 -2.55 -16.36 26.28
C GLU A 220 -3.80 -16.13 25.43
N ASP A 221 -4.47 -15.01 25.60
CA ASP A 221 -5.74 -14.72 24.93
C ASP A 221 -5.56 -14.60 23.41
N LEU A 222 -4.57 -13.83 22.98
CA LEU A 222 -4.28 -13.63 21.55
C LEU A 222 -3.75 -14.92 20.93
N TYR A 223 -2.89 -15.65 21.65
CA TYR A 223 -2.37 -16.94 21.20
C TYR A 223 -3.50 -17.95 20.94
N THR A 224 -4.34 -18.22 21.95
CA THR A 224 -5.44 -19.19 21.87
C THR A 224 -6.45 -18.83 20.78
N PHE A 225 -6.73 -17.54 20.59
CA PHE A 225 -7.56 -17.05 19.49
C PHE A 225 -6.94 -17.34 18.12
N LEU A 226 -5.66 -17.04 17.93
CA LEU A 226 -4.96 -17.23 16.65
C LEU A 226 -4.90 -18.70 16.22
N ILE A 227 -4.70 -19.62 17.17
CA ILE A 227 -4.70 -21.07 16.89
C ILE A 227 -6.11 -21.66 16.77
N GLY A 228 -7.14 -20.91 17.18
CA GLY A 228 -8.56 -21.27 17.05
C GLY A 228 -9.09 -22.13 18.19
N GLU A 229 -8.45 -22.09 19.36
CA GLU A 229 -8.96 -22.76 20.57
C GLU A 229 -10.06 -21.94 21.24
N THR A 230 -9.98 -20.61 21.13
CA THR A 230 -10.99 -19.68 21.64
C THR A 230 -11.63 -18.88 20.50
N PRO A 231 -12.91 -18.50 20.62
CA PRO A 231 -13.53 -17.58 19.68
C PRO A 231 -12.86 -16.20 19.75
N ALA A 232 -13.09 -15.36 18.74
CA ALA A 232 -12.63 -13.98 18.73
C ALA A 232 -13.10 -13.24 20.01
N PRO A 233 -12.21 -12.49 20.70
CA PRO A 233 -12.60 -11.72 21.86
C PRO A 233 -13.79 -10.80 21.56
N LEU A 234 -14.72 -10.67 22.51
CA LEU A 234 -15.91 -9.82 22.32
C LEU A 234 -15.53 -8.39 21.92
N ALA A 235 -14.50 -7.83 22.55
CA ALA A 235 -13.98 -6.51 22.19
C ALA A 235 -13.58 -6.40 20.71
N LEU A 236 -12.93 -7.44 20.16
CA LEU A 236 -12.55 -7.49 18.74
C LEU A 236 -13.79 -7.54 17.84
N LEU A 237 -14.78 -8.37 18.18
CA LEU A 237 -16.03 -8.50 17.42
C LEU A 237 -16.88 -7.22 17.46
N SER A 238 -17.04 -6.63 18.65
CA SER A 238 -17.73 -5.35 18.84
C SER A 238 -17.05 -4.27 18.01
N MET A 239 -15.71 -4.21 18.03
CA MET A 239 -14.97 -3.21 17.29
C MET A 239 -15.07 -3.41 15.77
N LYS A 240 -14.98 -4.65 15.29
CA LYS A 240 -15.28 -4.99 13.90
C LYS A 240 -16.63 -4.45 13.46
N LYS A 241 -17.65 -4.64 14.31
CA LYS A 241 -19.00 -4.18 14.01
C LYS A 241 -19.08 -2.65 13.95
N VAL A 242 -18.43 -1.95 14.87
CA VAL A 242 -18.33 -0.48 14.85
C VAL A 242 -17.65 0.00 13.57
N LEU A 243 -16.48 -0.54 13.22
CA LEU A 243 -15.72 -0.15 12.03
C LEU A 243 -16.52 -0.36 10.74
N GLN A 244 -17.34 -1.42 10.66
CA GLN A 244 -18.24 -1.66 9.53
C GLN A 244 -19.36 -0.62 9.38
N GLN A 245 -19.73 0.10 10.44
CA GLN A 245 -20.74 1.17 10.38
C GLN A 245 -20.14 2.52 10.01
N LEU A 246 -18.81 2.66 10.04
CA LEU A 246 -18.13 3.92 9.75
C LEU A 246 -17.83 4.04 8.25
N ALA A 247 -18.01 5.24 7.71
CA ALA A 247 -17.59 5.53 6.34
C ALA A 247 -16.05 5.41 6.23
N PRO A 248 -15.52 4.65 5.26
CA PRO A 248 -14.08 4.40 5.12
C PRO A 248 -13.30 5.70 4.90
N ASP A 249 -13.88 6.63 4.14
CA ASP A 249 -13.26 7.90 3.74
C ASP A 249 -12.88 8.80 4.93
N ASN A 250 -13.51 8.57 6.10
CA ASN A 250 -13.25 9.31 7.34
C ASN A 250 -13.06 8.39 8.54
N LEU A 251 -12.61 7.14 8.35
CA LEU A 251 -12.60 6.13 9.42
C LEU A 251 -11.93 6.64 10.71
N LEU A 252 -10.74 7.24 10.63
CA LEU A 252 -10.01 7.73 11.80
C LEU A 252 -10.66 8.93 12.48
N ILE A 253 -11.17 9.88 11.69
CA ILE A 253 -11.89 11.06 12.21
C ILE A 253 -13.18 10.58 12.89
N SER A 254 -13.87 9.63 12.27
CA SER A 254 -15.09 9.02 12.81
C SER A 254 -14.81 8.30 14.12
N ILE A 255 -13.73 7.52 14.19
CA ILE A 255 -13.29 6.85 15.43
C ILE A 255 -12.98 7.85 16.55
N GLN A 256 -12.26 8.93 16.24
CA GLN A 256 -11.96 9.97 17.23
C GLN A 256 -13.22 10.66 17.77
N ARG A 257 -14.25 10.79 16.92
CA ARG A 257 -15.55 11.39 17.27
C ARG A 257 -16.49 10.43 18.03
N LEU A 258 -16.21 9.13 18.04
CA LEU A 258 -17.04 8.18 18.78
C LEU A 258 -17.03 8.51 20.29
N PRO A 259 -18.16 8.39 20.99
CA PRO A 259 -18.24 8.55 22.44
C PRO A 259 -17.74 7.28 23.16
N ILE A 260 -16.57 6.77 22.77
CA ILE A 260 -15.92 5.61 23.38
C ILE A 260 -14.78 6.05 24.31
N PRO A 261 -14.49 5.27 25.36
CA PRO A 261 -13.33 5.49 26.24
C PRO A 261 -12.01 5.70 25.48
N GLN A 262 -11.14 6.58 26.00
CA GLN A 262 -9.89 6.97 25.31
C GLN A 262 -8.93 5.79 25.09
N ASN A 263 -8.92 4.79 25.96
CA ASN A 263 -8.17 3.54 25.75
C ASN A 263 -8.60 2.79 24.47
N LEU A 264 -9.90 2.77 24.14
CA LEU A 264 -10.39 2.22 22.89
C LEU A 264 -10.10 3.13 21.70
N LYS A 265 -10.09 4.46 21.89
CA LYS A 265 -9.60 5.39 20.86
C LYS A 265 -8.11 5.24 20.63
N ASN A 266 -7.33 4.92 21.65
CA ASN A 266 -5.88 4.71 21.59
C ASN A 266 -5.53 3.42 20.84
N MET A 267 -6.46 2.46 20.76
CA MET A 267 -6.33 1.37 19.79
C MET A 267 -6.26 1.87 18.34
N PHE A 268 -6.62 3.13 18.08
CA PHE A 268 -6.58 3.79 16.77
C PHE A 268 -5.89 5.16 16.81
N SER A 269 -5.36 5.59 17.96
CA SER A 269 -4.66 6.86 18.09
C SER A 269 -3.19 6.57 17.89
N PHE A 270 -2.70 7.04 16.77
CA PHE A 270 -1.33 6.84 16.33
C PHE A 270 -0.44 7.85 17.05
N GLY A 271 0.68 7.38 17.60
CA GLY A 271 1.67 8.25 18.22
C GLY A 271 2.27 9.21 17.20
N ASP A 272 2.56 10.42 17.69
CA ASP A 272 3.44 11.41 17.06
C ASP A 272 4.86 10.84 16.79
#